data_AF-A0A950UJ59-F1
#
_entry.id   AF-A0A950UJ59-F1
#
_cell.length_a   1.000
_cell.length_b   1.000
_cell.length_c   1.000
_cell.angle_alpha   90.00
_cell.angle_beta   90.00
_cell.angle_gamma   90.00
#
_symmetry.space_group_name_H-M   'P 1'
#
loop_
_entity.id
_entity.type
_entity.pdbx_description
1 polymer ?
#
loop_
_entity_poly.entity_id
_entity_poly.type
_entity_poly.pdbx_seq_one_letter_code
_entity_poly.pdbx_strand_id
1 'polypeptide(L)'
;MRSEKAIRSDDPRAIPPSWRRTMDTARKLYKWHVDQRLGWAALSMNELALREQAVGDRLAYEVTVLGVALWSASREHTCRLGDVALLDAAAICRRFAQDNRLPAILPDMPPGNGGDTLPPADELILVAAAVEQLLIAHAEEPLVPGTPAGPDRLGYRILELRAYPENIGNGHAGWRSSIRYARESLGRAQQKLDSGEWTITKADRAAVRATGLCDSSAPAYDYPATPKADPAGPSWLQRACRLVHLDTHLRAAAEPLPRQPDGTLARMKLLLSAHGMLCDDLESAVTELDAMWALETVLDSAAWEQQHVPPLLKQQTAAVEAAIDELATFLHHLLDDARP
;
A
#
# COMPACT_ATOMS: atom_id res chain seq x y z
N MET A 1 29.67 23.61 2.25
CA MET A 1 29.38 23.64 0.79
C MET A 1 30.01 22.43 0.14
N ARG A 2 29.29 21.31 0.07
CA ARG A 2 29.66 20.16 -0.78
C ARG A 2 28.56 20.05 -1.83
N SER A 3 28.98 20.18 -3.08
CA SER A 3 28.13 20.24 -4.26
C SER A 3 27.50 18.86 -4.50
N GLU A 4 26.18 18.77 -4.45
CA GLU A 4 25.42 17.65 -5.02
C GLU A 4 25.62 17.67 -6.53
N LYS A 5 26.44 16.75 -7.03
CA LYS A 5 26.44 16.38 -8.44
C LYS A 5 25.26 15.45 -8.65
N ALA A 6 24.12 16.02 -9.02
CA ALA A 6 23.00 15.26 -9.56
C ALA A 6 23.50 14.50 -10.81
N ILE A 7 23.53 13.17 -10.72
CA ILE A 7 23.72 12.31 -11.89
C ILE A 7 22.43 12.43 -12.71
N ARG A 8 22.42 13.37 -13.65
CA ARG A 8 21.45 13.37 -14.74
C ARG A 8 21.82 12.20 -15.66
N SER A 9 20.97 11.18 -15.67
CA SER A 9 20.97 10.18 -16.72
C SER A 9 20.49 10.86 -18.01
N ASP A 10 21.42 11.20 -18.90
CA ASP A 10 21.14 11.77 -20.24
C ASP A 10 20.63 10.69 -21.23
N ASP A 11 19.73 9.81 -20.77
CA ASP A 11 18.97 8.96 -21.68
C ASP A 11 17.66 9.69 -22.03
N PRO A 12 17.48 10.19 -23.25
CA PRO A 12 16.25 10.85 -23.70
C PRO A 12 15.03 9.90 -23.74
N ARG A 13 15.22 8.60 -23.43
CA ARG A 13 14.14 7.61 -23.25
C ARG A 13 13.81 7.34 -21.77
N ALA A 14 14.56 7.93 -20.83
CA ALA A 14 14.30 7.76 -19.41
C ALA A 14 13.06 8.56 -19.00
N ILE A 15 11.99 7.84 -18.63
CA ILE A 15 10.78 8.43 -18.08
C ILE A 15 11.13 9.27 -16.85
N PRO A 16 10.74 10.56 -16.77
CA PRO A 16 10.90 11.34 -15.56
C PRO A 16 10.28 10.60 -14.36
N PRO A 17 11.00 10.44 -13.24
CA PRO A 17 10.49 9.70 -12.07
C PRO A 17 9.11 10.19 -11.58
N SER A 18 8.82 11.48 -11.79
CA SER A 18 7.52 12.08 -11.50
C SER A 18 6.40 11.56 -12.39
N TRP A 19 6.62 11.37 -13.69
CA TRP A 19 5.60 10.87 -14.63
C TRP A 19 5.27 9.40 -14.37
N ARG A 20 6.29 8.57 -14.16
CA ARG A 20 6.10 7.16 -13.81
C ARG A 20 5.22 7.02 -12.56
N ARG A 21 5.53 7.78 -11.51
CA ARG A 21 4.74 7.80 -10.27
C ARG A 21 3.29 8.25 -10.52
N THR A 22 3.07 9.24 -11.39
CA THR A 22 1.72 9.66 -11.78
C THR A 22 0.96 8.53 -12.49
N MET A 23 1.59 7.86 -13.45
CA MET A 23 0.94 6.77 -14.18
C MET A 23 0.65 5.56 -13.30
N ASP A 24 1.56 5.18 -12.40
CA ASP A 24 1.31 4.12 -11.42
C ASP A 24 0.14 4.47 -10.50
N THR A 25 0.00 5.75 -10.14
CA THR A 25 -1.09 6.27 -9.33
C THR A 25 -2.43 6.24 -10.10
N ALA A 26 -2.42 6.71 -11.34
CA ALA A 26 -3.58 6.66 -12.23
C ALA A 26 -4.07 5.22 -12.44
N ARG A 27 -3.15 4.29 -12.72
CA ARG A 27 -3.46 2.85 -12.88
C ARG A 27 -4.11 2.27 -11.62
N LYS A 28 -3.64 2.64 -10.42
CA LYS A 28 -4.23 2.18 -9.14
C LYS A 28 -5.66 2.70 -8.95
N LEU A 29 -5.88 4.00 -9.14
CA LEU A 29 -7.23 4.61 -9.05
C LEU A 29 -8.20 3.97 -10.05
N TYR A 30 -7.74 3.83 -11.29
CA TYR A 30 -8.53 3.30 -12.38
C TYR A 30 -8.89 1.84 -12.17
N LYS A 31 -7.88 1.01 -11.86
CA LYS A 31 -8.07 -0.41 -11.59
C LYS A 31 -9.10 -0.65 -10.49
N TRP A 32 -9.01 0.09 -9.37
CA TRP A 32 -9.99 -0.07 -8.30
C TRP A 32 -11.40 0.31 -8.76
N HIS A 33 -11.55 1.42 -9.50
CA HIS A 33 -12.86 1.84 -10.01
C HIS A 33 -13.48 0.75 -10.90
N VAL A 34 -12.70 0.19 -11.81
CA VAL A 34 -13.14 -0.89 -12.69
C VAL A 34 -13.49 -2.16 -11.90
N ASP A 35 -12.59 -2.61 -11.02
CA ASP A 35 -12.76 -3.88 -10.30
C ASP A 35 -13.93 -3.83 -9.32
N GLN A 36 -14.04 -2.75 -8.53
CA GLN A 36 -14.93 -2.69 -7.36
C GLN A 36 -16.25 -1.99 -7.66
N ARG A 37 -16.28 -1.00 -8.56
CA ARG A 37 -17.49 -0.23 -8.85
C ARG A 37 -18.24 -0.78 -10.06
N LEU A 38 -17.52 -1.18 -11.12
CA LEU A 38 -18.14 -1.73 -12.33
C LEU A 38 -18.36 -3.25 -12.23
N GLY A 39 -17.85 -3.89 -11.17
CA GLY A 39 -18.03 -5.33 -10.93
C GLY A 39 -17.27 -6.20 -11.94
N TRP A 40 -16.29 -5.62 -12.64
CA TRP A 40 -15.48 -6.32 -13.62
C TRP A 40 -14.33 -6.98 -12.89
N ALA A 41 -14.56 -8.17 -12.33
CA ALA A 41 -13.51 -8.94 -11.67
C ALA A 41 -12.24 -8.99 -12.55
N ALA A 42 -11.06 -8.88 -11.95
CA ALA A 42 -9.77 -8.80 -12.66
C ALA A 42 -9.49 -9.94 -13.68
N LEU A 43 -10.24 -11.04 -13.63
CA LEU A 43 -10.20 -12.13 -14.61
C LEU A 43 -11.03 -11.86 -15.88
N SER A 44 -12.08 -11.05 -15.84
CA SER A 44 -12.86 -10.71 -17.03
C SER A 44 -12.20 -9.63 -17.88
N MET A 45 -11.46 -8.69 -17.30
CA MET A 45 -10.96 -7.52 -18.04
C MET A 45 -9.79 -7.78 -18.95
N ASN A 46 -8.80 -8.55 -18.50
CA ASN A 46 -7.70 -8.94 -19.38
C ASN A 46 -8.22 -9.89 -20.47
N GLU A 47 -9.13 -10.82 -20.14
CA GLU A 47 -9.74 -11.70 -21.13
C GLU A 47 -10.62 -10.95 -22.15
N LEU A 48 -11.37 -9.95 -21.70
CA LEU A 48 -12.21 -9.11 -22.55
C LEU A 48 -11.36 -8.17 -23.42
N ALA A 49 -10.34 -7.52 -22.85
CA ALA A 49 -9.41 -6.67 -23.60
C ALA A 49 -8.54 -7.46 -24.59
N LEU A 50 -8.20 -8.72 -24.28
CA LEU A 50 -7.51 -9.63 -25.20
C LEU A 50 -8.43 -10.13 -26.33
N ARG A 51 -9.75 -10.21 -26.08
CA ARG A 51 -10.75 -10.62 -27.09
C ARG A 51 -11.26 -9.46 -27.93
N GLU A 52 -11.30 -8.25 -27.38
CA GLU A 52 -11.86 -7.04 -27.98
C GLU A 52 -10.86 -5.89 -27.86
N GLN A 53 -10.06 -5.70 -28.91
CA GLN A 53 -9.00 -4.69 -28.96
C GLN A 53 -9.50 -3.27 -28.64
N ALA A 54 -10.72 -2.92 -29.09
CA ALA A 54 -11.34 -1.62 -28.81
C ALA A 54 -11.60 -1.37 -27.31
N VAL A 55 -11.87 -2.43 -26.53
CA VAL A 55 -12.00 -2.31 -25.08
C VAL A 55 -10.62 -2.03 -24.46
N GLY A 56 -9.60 -2.80 -24.86
CA GLY A 56 -8.23 -2.59 -24.40
C GLY A 56 -7.71 -1.17 -24.66
N ASP A 57 -7.95 -0.66 -25.87
CA ASP A 57 -7.54 0.70 -26.27
C ASP A 57 -8.23 1.77 -25.43
N ARG A 58 -9.55 1.64 -25.19
CA ARG A 58 -10.31 2.58 -24.36
C ARG A 58 -9.81 2.64 -22.91
N LEU A 59 -9.49 1.49 -22.30
CA LEU A 59 -8.94 1.46 -20.93
C LEU A 59 -7.59 2.18 -20.88
N ALA A 60 -6.74 1.96 -21.88
CA ALA A 60 -5.45 2.64 -21.97
C ALA A 60 -5.63 4.16 -22.12
N TYR A 61 -6.62 4.61 -22.89
CA TYR A 61 -6.95 6.03 -23.03
C TYR A 61 -7.40 6.64 -21.72
N GLU A 62 -8.32 6.00 -20.99
CA GLU A 62 -8.84 6.50 -19.71
C GLU A 62 -7.72 6.61 -18.66
N VAL A 63 -6.84 5.61 -18.57
CA VAL A 63 -5.65 5.66 -17.69
C VAL A 63 -4.70 6.79 -18.08
N THR A 64 -4.46 6.99 -19.38
CA THR A 64 -3.56 8.03 -19.90
C THR A 64 -4.12 9.42 -19.62
N VAL A 65 -5.40 9.66 -19.92
CA VAL A 65 -6.07 10.93 -19.65
C VAL A 65 -6.10 11.23 -18.15
N LEU A 66 -6.35 10.22 -17.31
CA LEU A 66 -6.25 10.35 -15.85
C LEU A 66 -4.83 10.75 -15.42
N GLY A 67 -3.80 10.08 -15.94
CA GLY A 67 -2.41 10.43 -15.65
C GLY A 67 -2.07 11.87 -16.04
N VAL A 68 -2.46 12.29 -17.24
CA VAL A 68 -2.24 13.67 -17.71
C VAL A 68 -2.99 14.69 -16.85
N ALA A 69 -4.23 14.39 -16.44
CA ALA A 69 -5.01 15.27 -15.58
C ALA A 69 -4.36 15.45 -14.19
N LEU A 70 -3.95 14.36 -13.54
CA LEU A 70 -3.28 14.40 -12.24
C LEU A 70 -1.94 15.14 -12.30
N TRP A 71 -1.16 14.91 -13.36
CA TRP A 71 0.09 15.62 -13.58
C TRP A 71 -0.14 17.12 -13.79
N SER A 72 -1.12 17.47 -14.64
CA SER A 72 -1.46 18.87 -14.94
C SER A 72 -1.93 19.61 -13.70
N ALA A 73 -2.81 19.01 -12.90
CA ALA A 73 -3.25 19.56 -11.63
C ALA A 73 -2.08 19.80 -10.67
N SER A 74 -1.16 18.84 -10.53
CA SER A 74 0.02 19.03 -9.65
C SER A 74 0.89 20.23 -10.07
N ARG A 75 0.98 20.49 -11.38
CA ARG A 75 1.75 21.61 -11.93
C ARG A 75 1.03 22.93 -11.80
N GLU A 76 -0.26 22.97 -12.14
CA GLU A 76 -1.07 24.19 -12.04
C GLU A 76 -1.15 24.70 -10.61
N HIS A 77 -1.24 23.80 -9.64
CA HIS A 77 -1.30 24.13 -8.22
C HIS A 77 0.07 24.13 -7.53
N THR A 78 1.16 23.84 -8.25
CA THR A 78 2.54 23.78 -7.72
C THR A 78 2.63 22.92 -6.45
N CYS A 79 2.01 21.74 -6.46
CA CYS A 79 1.92 20.84 -5.31
C CYS A 79 2.52 19.46 -5.60
N ARG A 80 2.76 18.67 -4.54
CA ARG A 80 3.14 17.26 -4.71
C ARG A 80 1.96 16.50 -5.29
N LEU A 81 2.22 15.44 -6.05
CA LEU A 81 1.18 14.59 -6.63
C LEU A 81 0.14 14.12 -5.58
N GLY A 82 0.59 13.71 -4.39
CA GLY A 82 -0.31 13.26 -3.31
C GLY A 82 -1.19 14.37 -2.70
N ASP A 83 -0.83 15.64 -2.88
CA ASP A 83 -1.58 16.79 -2.38
C ASP A 83 -2.61 17.31 -3.38
N VAL A 84 -2.65 16.76 -4.60
CA VAL A 84 -3.64 17.12 -5.63
C VAL A 84 -5.04 16.79 -5.13
N ALA A 85 -5.94 17.77 -5.15
CA ALA A 85 -7.36 17.55 -4.95
C ALA A 85 -7.95 16.84 -6.18
N LEU A 86 -8.76 15.80 -5.98
CA LEU A 86 -9.31 15.02 -7.09
C LEU A 86 -10.32 15.86 -7.87
N LEU A 87 -11.02 16.80 -7.22
CA LEU A 87 -11.92 17.75 -7.89
C LEU A 87 -11.15 18.74 -8.80
N ASP A 88 -9.94 19.14 -8.44
CA ASP A 88 -9.09 19.97 -9.31
C ASP A 88 -8.68 19.18 -10.56
N ALA A 89 -8.27 17.91 -10.39
CA ALA A 89 -7.98 17.02 -11.52
C ALA A 89 -9.22 16.77 -12.39
N ALA A 90 -10.42 16.64 -11.79
CA ALA A 90 -11.68 16.51 -12.53
C ALA A 90 -11.96 17.77 -13.38
N ALA A 91 -11.69 18.96 -12.83
CA ALA A 91 -11.80 20.21 -13.57
C ALA A 91 -10.82 20.27 -14.77
N ILE A 92 -9.62 19.70 -14.66
CA ILE A 92 -8.71 19.53 -15.81
C ILE A 92 -9.37 18.68 -16.91
N CYS A 93 -9.93 17.51 -16.56
CA CYS A 93 -10.60 16.63 -17.52
C CYS A 93 -11.75 17.33 -18.23
N ARG A 94 -12.55 18.10 -17.51
CA ARG A 94 -13.62 18.92 -18.08
C ARG A 94 -13.10 19.88 -19.16
N ARG A 95 -11.96 20.53 -18.91
CA ARG A 95 -11.33 21.42 -19.91
C ARG A 95 -10.84 20.66 -21.13
N PHE A 96 -10.29 19.46 -20.96
CA PHE A 96 -9.90 18.61 -22.09
C PHE A 96 -11.10 18.27 -22.98
N ALA A 97 -12.25 17.95 -22.38
CA ALA A 97 -13.48 17.68 -23.10
C ALA A 97 -14.03 18.93 -23.82
N GLN A 98 -14.00 20.09 -23.16
CA GLN A 98 -14.50 21.36 -23.73
C GLN A 98 -13.65 21.86 -24.90
N ASP A 99 -12.34 21.84 -24.75
CA ASP A 99 -11.41 22.32 -25.76
C ASP A 99 -11.10 21.27 -26.84
N ASN A 100 -11.56 20.03 -26.63
CA ASN A 100 -11.20 18.84 -27.38
C ASN A 100 -9.68 18.72 -27.64
N ARG A 101 -8.88 18.98 -26.60
CA ARG A 101 -7.41 18.93 -26.69
C ARG A 101 -6.75 18.61 -25.36
N LEU A 102 -5.62 17.92 -25.45
CA LEU A 102 -4.67 17.73 -24.35
C LEU A 102 -3.67 18.89 -24.32
N PRO A 103 -2.95 19.12 -23.20
CA PRO A 103 -1.99 20.19 -23.11
C PRO A 103 -0.87 20.02 -24.14
N ALA A 104 -0.46 21.14 -24.75
CA ALA A 104 0.55 21.14 -25.83
C ALA A 104 1.93 20.63 -25.38
N ILE A 105 2.24 20.74 -24.09
CA ILE A 105 3.44 20.19 -23.48
C ILE A 105 2.99 19.02 -22.61
N LEU A 106 3.10 17.81 -23.16
CA LEU A 106 2.99 16.58 -22.39
C LEU A 106 4.34 16.29 -21.71
N PRO A 107 4.35 15.59 -20.56
CA PRO A 107 5.59 15.00 -20.05
C PRO A 107 6.20 14.10 -21.12
N ASP A 108 7.53 13.97 -21.16
CA ASP A 108 8.24 13.10 -22.11
C ASP A 108 7.71 11.66 -22.01
N MET A 109 6.73 11.33 -22.86
CA MET A 109 6.15 10.00 -22.93
C MET A 109 7.09 9.16 -23.78
N PRO A 110 7.65 8.05 -23.26
CA PRO A 110 8.47 7.19 -24.07
C PRO A 110 7.61 6.61 -25.20
N PRO A 111 8.12 6.54 -26.43
CA PRO A 111 7.39 5.89 -27.50
C PRO A 111 7.25 4.39 -27.20
N GLY A 112 6.01 3.92 -27.01
CA GLY A 112 5.61 2.58 -27.42
C GLY A 112 5.91 1.41 -26.49
N ASN A 113 5.65 1.49 -25.18
CA ASN A 113 5.47 0.29 -24.36
C ASN A 113 4.11 0.26 -23.65
N GLY A 114 3.06 -0.05 -24.43
CA GLY A 114 1.93 -0.86 -23.95
C GLY A 114 0.88 -0.23 -23.04
N GLY A 115 0.73 1.09 -22.97
CA GLY A 115 -0.43 1.67 -22.26
C GLY A 115 -0.50 3.19 -22.14
N ASP A 116 0.37 3.91 -22.86
CA ASP A 116 0.46 5.37 -22.83
C ASP A 116 0.02 5.96 -24.20
N THR A 117 -0.99 5.34 -24.81
CA THR A 117 -1.57 5.78 -26.08
C THR A 117 -2.52 6.93 -25.80
N LEU A 118 -2.40 8.03 -26.53
CA LEU A 118 -3.37 9.13 -26.44
C LEU A 118 -4.66 8.74 -27.18
N PRO A 119 -5.85 9.09 -26.65
CA PRO A 119 -7.08 8.91 -27.41
C PRO A 119 -7.02 9.75 -28.69
N PRO A 120 -7.62 9.26 -29.80
CA PRO A 120 -7.83 10.08 -30.97
C PRO A 120 -8.77 11.26 -30.63
N ALA A 121 -8.71 12.33 -31.42
CA ALA A 121 -9.40 13.59 -31.10
C ALA A 121 -10.94 13.47 -31.07
N ASP A 122 -11.51 12.49 -31.75
CA ASP A 122 -12.94 12.19 -31.72
C ASP A 122 -13.36 11.41 -30.46
N GLU A 123 -12.44 10.68 -29.83
CA GLU A 123 -12.71 9.94 -28.58
C GLU A 123 -12.38 10.74 -27.31
N LEU A 124 -11.48 11.73 -27.41
CA LEU A 124 -10.99 12.49 -26.25
C LEU A 124 -12.13 13.08 -25.40
N ILE A 125 -13.20 13.60 -26.01
CA ILE A 125 -14.35 14.17 -25.30
C ILE A 125 -15.00 13.11 -24.40
N LEU A 126 -15.23 11.91 -24.93
CA LEU A 126 -15.89 10.82 -24.20
C LEU A 126 -14.99 10.26 -23.10
N VAL A 127 -13.70 10.08 -23.40
CA VAL A 127 -12.70 9.59 -22.44
C VAL A 127 -12.53 10.59 -21.30
N ALA A 128 -12.37 11.88 -21.60
CA ALA A 128 -12.19 12.92 -20.60
C ALA A 128 -13.42 13.06 -19.69
N ALA A 129 -14.63 12.98 -20.24
CA ALA A 129 -15.86 12.98 -19.44
C ALA A 129 -15.96 11.74 -18.53
N ALA A 130 -15.56 10.56 -18.99
CA ALA A 130 -15.56 9.35 -18.17
C ALA A 130 -14.54 9.45 -17.01
N VAL A 131 -13.34 9.97 -17.29
CA VAL A 131 -12.31 10.18 -16.27
C VAL A 131 -12.71 11.27 -15.27
N GLU A 132 -13.37 12.34 -15.72
CA GLU A 132 -13.95 13.36 -14.82
C GLU A 132 -14.90 12.73 -13.81
N GLN A 133 -15.85 11.91 -14.28
CA GLN A 133 -16.82 11.23 -13.40
C GLN A 133 -16.14 10.26 -12.43
N LEU A 134 -15.10 9.54 -12.88
CA LEU A 134 -14.30 8.68 -12.04
C LEU A 134 -13.62 9.49 -10.90
N LEU A 135 -13.05 10.65 -11.23
CA LEU A 135 -12.38 11.50 -10.24
C LEU A 135 -13.36 12.09 -9.23
N ILE A 136 -14.54 12.55 -9.69
CA ILE A 136 -15.62 13.04 -8.81
C ILE A 136 -16.08 11.92 -7.86
N ALA A 137 -16.30 10.71 -8.38
CA ALA A 137 -16.66 9.57 -7.55
C ALA A 137 -15.60 9.27 -6.49
N HIS A 138 -14.31 9.31 -6.85
CA HIS A 138 -13.21 9.16 -5.89
C HIS A 138 -13.06 10.38 -4.95
N ALA A 139 -13.62 11.54 -5.24
CA ALA A 139 -13.59 12.68 -4.33
C ALA A 139 -14.72 12.61 -3.30
N GLU A 140 -15.93 12.28 -3.77
CA GLU A 140 -17.16 12.49 -3.01
C GLU A 140 -17.69 11.23 -2.33
N GLU A 141 -17.34 10.05 -2.85
CA GLU A 141 -17.92 8.80 -2.35
C GLU A 141 -17.00 8.09 -1.36
N PRO A 142 -17.55 7.50 -0.29
CA PRO A 142 -16.79 6.65 0.60
C PRO A 142 -16.47 5.30 -0.07
N LEU A 143 -15.26 4.75 0.17
CA LEU A 143 -14.94 3.40 -0.33
C LEU A 143 -15.75 2.31 0.38
N VAL A 144 -16.09 2.55 1.65
CA VAL A 144 -16.91 1.64 2.45
C VAL A 144 -18.30 2.25 2.63
N PRO A 145 -19.36 1.57 2.14
CA PRO A 145 -20.73 2.03 2.35
C PRO A 145 -21.03 2.30 3.83
N GLY A 146 -21.63 3.46 4.12
CA GLY A 146 -21.99 3.88 5.47
C GLY A 146 -20.89 4.62 6.25
N THR A 147 -19.75 4.92 5.62
CA THR A 147 -18.70 5.78 6.19
C THR A 147 -18.69 7.15 5.51
N PRO A 148 -18.20 8.23 6.16
CA PRO A 148 -17.99 9.51 5.48
C PRO A 148 -16.83 9.40 4.49
N ALA A 149 -16.89 10.16 3.39
CA ALA A 149 -15.75 10.31 2.50
C ALA A 149 -14.59 10.99 3.24
N GLY A 150 -13.37 10.55 2.95
CA GLY A 150 -12.16 11.19 3.46
C GLY A 150 -11.90 12.55 2.81
N PRO A 151 -10.78 13.20 3.19
CA PRO A 151 -10.31 14.40 2.50
C PRO A 151 -10.17 14.20 0.99
N ASP A 152 -10.56 15.20 0.21
CA ASP A 152 -10.36 15.24 -1.24
C ASP A 152 -8.88 15.47 -1.58
N ARG A 153 -8.06 14.45 -1.36
CA ARG A 153 -6.62 14.45 -1.70
C ARG A 153 -6.23 13.10 -2.28
N LEU A 154 -5.50 13.13 -3.37
CA LEU A 154 -5.05 11.93 -4.08
C LEU A 154 -4.27 10.97 -3.18
N GLY A 155 -3.33 11.48 -2.39
CA GLY A 155 -2.50 10.67 -1.49
C GLY A 155 -3.34 9.95 -0.44
N TYR A 156 -4.30 10.65 0.17
CA TYR A 156 -5.22 10.05 1.13
C TYR A 156 -6.04 8.94 0.48
N ARG A 157 -6.62 9.20 -0.70
CA ARG A 157 -7.42 8.21 -1.43
C ARG A 157 -6.59 6.98 -1.80
N ILE A 158 -5.36 7.15 -2.27
CA ILE A 158 -4.47 6.05 -2.60
C ILE A 158 -4.13 5.19 -1.37
N LEU A 159 -3.87 5.80 -0.22
CA LEU A 159 -3.66 5.07 1.04
C LEU A 159 -4.91 4.29 1.45
N GLU A 160 -6.09 4.90 1.30
CA GLU A 160 -7.36 4.27 1.62
C GLU A 160 -7.65 3.06 0.72
N LEU A 161 -7.38 3.17 -0.59
CA LEU A 161 -7.52 2.07 -1.55
C LEU A 161 -6.57 0.92 -1.23
N ARG A 162 -5.31 1.21 -0.84
CA ARG A 162 -4.34 0.18 -0.43
C ARG A 162 -4.82 -0.55 0.83
N ALA A 163 -5.37 0.18 1.79
CA ALA A 163 -5.92 -0.38 3.02
C ALA A 163 -7.31 -1.01 2.84
N TYR A 164 -7.88 -0.99 1.62
CA TYR A 164 -9.18 -1.58 1.37
C TYR A 164 -9.13 -3.10 1.61
N PRO A 165 -10.02 -3.67 2.46
CA PRO A 165 -9.79 -5.00 3.02
C PRO A 165 -9.71 -6.15 2.03
N GLU A 166 -10.44 -6.03 0.93
CA GLU A 166 -10.52 -7.03 -0.13
C GLU A 166 -9.69 -6.65 -1.35
N ASN A 167 -8.82 -5.63 -1.25
CA ASN A 167 -8.02 -5.21 -2.40
C ASN A 167 -7.06 -6.33 -2.81
N ILE A 168 -7.28 -6.90 -4.00
CA ILE A 168 -6.43 -7.92 -4.61
C ILE A 168 -5.34 -7.20 -5.40
N GLY A 169 -4.41 -6.57 -4.70
CA GLY A 169 -3.20 -6.01 -5.31
C GLY A 169 -2.21 -7.13 -5.64
N ASN A 170 -1.71 -7.17 -6.89
CA ASN A 170 -0.54 -7.97 -7.33
C ASN A 170 -0.53 -9.48 -6.96
N GLY A 171 -1.69 -10.11 -6.86
CA GLY A 171 -1.78 -11.57 -6.68
C GLY A 171 -1.77 -12.05 -5.22
N HIS A 172 -1.76 -11.14 -4.25
CA HIS A 172 -2.08 -11.46 -2.85
C HIS A 172 -3.53 -11.07 -2.57
N ALA A 173 -4.26 -11.96 -1.87
CA ALA A 173 -5.56 -11.59 -1.33
C ALA A 173 -5.37 -10.47 -0.30
N GLY A 174 -6.26 -9.48 -0.26
CA GLY A 174 -6.10 -8.27 0.58
C GLY A 174 -5.80 -8.57 2.06
N TRP A 175 -5.38 -7.57 2.84
CA TRP A 175 -4.79 -7.75 4.17
C TRP A 175 -5.61 -8.63 5.14
N ARG A 176 -6.94 -8.68 5.00
CA ARG A 176 -7.78 -9.62 5.78
C ARG A 176 -7.46 -11.08 5.51
N SER A 177 -7.19 -11.43 4.27
CA SER A 177 -6.75 -12.77 3.89
C SER A 177 -5.34 -13.07 4.38
N SER A 178 -4.44 -12.08 4.37
CA SER A 178 -3.12 -12.23 5.01
C SER A 178 -3.29 -12.53 6.51
N ILE A 179 -4.12 -11.76 7.23
CA ILE A 179 -4.39 -11.97 8.66
C ILE A 179 -4.97 -13.36 8.92
N ARG A 180 -5.96 -13.78 8.12
CA ARG A 180 -6.53 -15.13 8.19
C ARG A 180 -5.45 -16.19 7.99
N TYR A 181 -4.60 -16.04 6.98
CA TYR A 181 -3.52 -16.99 6.70
C TYR A 181 -2.52 -17.10 7.86
N ALA A 182 -2.14 -15.98 8.48
CA ALA A 182 -1.25 -15.97 9.64
C ALA A 182 -1.88 -16.69 10.84
N ARG A 183 -3.14 -16.39 11.15
CA ARG A 183 -3.90 -17.06 12.24
C ARG A 183 -4.12 -18.55 11.99
N GLU A 184 -4.44 -18.95 10.77
CA GLU A 184 -4.54 -20.37 10.40
C GLU A 184 -3.20 -21.09 10.53
N SER A 185 -2.09 -20.40 10.24
CA SER A 185 -0.74 -20.95 10.41
C SER A 185 -0.38 -21.10 11.88
N LEU A 186 -0.76 -20.13 12.74
CA LEU A 186 -0.64 -20.21 14.19
C LEU A 186 -1.49 -21.36 14.76
N GLY A 187 -2.76 -21.45 14.39
CA GLY A 187 -3.67 -22.51 14.85
C GLY A 187 -3.18 -23.91 14.46
N ARG A 188 -2.67 -24.08 13.23
CA ARG A 188 -2.06 -25.35 12.80
C ARG A 188 -0.77 -25.67 13.57
N ALA A 189 0.02 -24.65 13.91
CA ALA A 189 1.24 -24.83 14.70
C ALA A 189 0.90 -25.29 16.13
N GLN A 190 -0.09 -24.64 16.77
CA GLN A 190 -0.60 -25.04 18.10
C GLN A 190 -1.13 -26.48 18.08
N GLN A 191 -1.98 -26.83 17.10
CA GLN A 191 -2.55 -28.17 16.99
C GLN A 191 -1.46 -29.27 16.91
N LYS A 192 -0.37 -29.01 16.19
CA LYS A 192 0.74 -29.96 16.04
C LYS A 192 1.61 -30.05 17.28
N LEU A 193 1.70 -28.97 18.05
CA LEU A 193 2.35 -28.99 19.36
C LEU A 193 1.51 -29.84 20.34
N ASP A 194 0.21 -29.58 20.42
CA ASP A 194 -0.71 -30.27 21.31
C ASP A 194 -0.83 -31.77 21.00
N SER A 195 -0.77 -32.15 19.72
CA SER A 195 -0.77 -33.57 19.32
C SER A 195 0.58 -34.28 19.52
N GLY A 196 1.64 -33.55 19.89
CA GLY A 196 3.00 -34.07 20.01
C GLY A 196 3.70 -34.34 18.67
N GLU A 197 3.06 -34.02 17.54
CA GLU A 197 3.64 -34.19 16.20
C GLU A 197 4.74 -33.16 15.88
N TRP A 198 4.81 -32.07 16.63
CA TRP A 198 5.88 -31.09 16.54
C TRP A 198 6.61 -30.94 17.86
N THR A 199 7.85 -31.43 17.90
CA THR A 199 8.76 -31.20 19.03
C THR A 199 9.58 -29.93 18.79
N ILE A 200 9.57 -29.02 19.75
CA ILE A 200 10.32 -27.77 19.68
C ILE A 200 11.83 -28.03 19.83
N THR A 201 12.59 -27.67 18.80
CA THR A 201 14.03 -27.88 18.73
C THR A 201 14.81 -26.73 19.37
N LYS A 202 16.13 -26.92 19.52
CA LYS A 202 17.05 -25.83 19.92
C LYS A 202 17.07 -24.69 18.89
N ALA A 203 16.97 -25.02 17.60
CA ALA A 203 16.94 -24.03 16.52
C ALA A 203 15.66 -23.18 16.59
N ASP A 204 14.50 -23.82 16.85
CA ASP A 204 13.24 -23.10 17.05
C ASP A 204 13.36 -22.11 18.20
N ARG A 205 13.85 -22.54 19.37
CA ARG A 205 14.04 -21.65 20.53
C ARG A 205 15.01 -20.50 20.25
N ALA A 206 16.07 -20.75 19.49
CA ALA A 206 17.01 -19.70 19.10
C ALA A 206 16.34 -18.68 18.18
N ALA A 207 15.54 -19.14 17.20
CA ALA A 207 14.76 -18.26 16.33
C ALA A 207 13.73 -17.45 17.13
N VAL A 208 13.00 -18.06 18.06
CA VAL A 208 12.04 -17.34 18.94
C VAL A 208 12.73 -16.19 19.68
N ARG A 209 13.87 -16.45 20.32
CA ARG A 209 14.63 -15.40 21.03
C ARG A 209 15.13 -14.31 20.09
N ALA A 210 15.53 -14.67 18.88
CA ALA A 210 16.00 -13.71 17.87
C ALA A 210 14.91 -12.76 17.38
N THR A 211 13.62 -13.08 17.57
CA THR A 211 12.52 -12.16 17.22
C THR A 211 12.42 -10.94 18.13
N GLY A 212 12.95 -11.02 19.37
CA GLY A 212 12.74 -9.99 20.40
C GLY A 212 11.30 -9.86 20.92
N LEU A 213 10.35 -10.68 20.43
CA LEU A 213 8.94 -10.63 20.85
C LEU A 213 8.71 -11.17 22.26
N CYS A 214 9.65 -11.98 22.78
CA CYS A 214 9.55 -12.54 24.12
C CYS A 214 10.27 -11.71 25.19
N ASP A 215 10.81 -10.54 24.83
CA ASP A 215 11.44 -9.66 25.81
C ASP A 215 10.36 -8.91 26.60
N SER A 216 10.46 -8.93 27.93
CA SER A 216 9.50 -8.29 28.84
C SER A 216 9.59 -6.76 28.86
N SER A 217 10.54 -6.16 28.14
CA SER A 217 10.65 -4.71 27.98
C SER A 217 9.48 -4.19 27.15
N ALA A 218 8.84 -3.12 27.63
CA ALA A 218 7.87 -2.40 26.84
C ALA A 218 8.48 -1.99 25.49
N PRO A 219 7.70 -2.01 24.39
CA PRO A 219 8.21 -1.63 23.10
C PRO A 219 8.70 -0.17 23.09
N ALA A 220 9.88 0.06 22.51
CA ALA A 220 10.40 1.39 22.29
C ALA A 220 9.73 2.02 21.06
N TYR A 221 9.25 3.26 21.19
CA TYR A 221 8.57 4.03 20.15
C TYR A 221 9.33 5.33 19.91
N ASP A 222 10.56 5.18 19.42
CA ASP A 222 11.54 6.26 19.39
C ASP A 222 11.54 7.01 18.05
N TYR A 223 10.82 6.47 17.06
CA TYR A 223 10.74 7.01 15.71
C TYR A 223 9.33 6.88 15.10
N PRO A 224 8.83 7.92 14.41
CA PRO A 224 9.42 9.27 14.37
C PRO A 224 9.35 9.94 15.74
N ALA A 225 10.22 10.92 15.97
CA ALA A 225 10.16 11.73 17.17
C ALA A 225 8.85 12.52 17.18
N THR A 226 8.04 12.35 18.22
CA THR A 226 6.80 13.12 18.39
C THR A 226 7.09 14.39 19.20
N PRO A 227 6.47 15.54 18.87
CA PRO A 227 6.80 16.85 19.46
C PRO A 227 6.61 16.94 20.98
N LYS A 228 5.88 16.00 21.60
CA LYS A 228 5.73 15.83 23.06
C LYS A 228 5.50 14.35 23.35
N ALA A 229 5.84 13.91 24.57
CA ALA A 229 5.31 12.68 25.14
C ALA A 229 3.79 12.83 25.21
N ASP A 230 3.09 12.35 24.18
CA ASP A 230 1.65 12.40 24.09
C ASP A 230 1.06 11.55 25.23
N PRO A 231 0.24 12.12 26.13
CA PRO A 231 -0.41 11.33 27.18
C PRO A 231 -1.33 10.23 26.63
N ALA A 232 -1.68 10.25 25.34
CA ALA A 232 -2.53 9.26 24.68
C ALA A 232 -1.80 7.98 24.21
N GLY A 233 -0.47 7.89 24.35
CA GLY A 233 0.33 6.76 23.90
C GLY A 233 1.05 7.01 22.56
N PRO A 234 1.60 5.96 21.93
CA PRO A 234 2.36 6.13 20.69
C PRO A 234 1.46 6.51 19.51
N SER A 235 1.98 7.35 18.61
CA SER A 235 1.29 7.73 17.38
C SER A 235 1.09 6.51 16.45
N TRP A 236 0.14 6.60 15.53
CA TRP A 236 -0.05 5.61 14.47
C TRP A 236 1.25 5.36 13.70
N LEU A 237 2.00 6.41 13.34
CA LEU A 237 3.22 6.26 12.55
C LEU A 237 4.31 5.54 13.36
N GLN A 238 4.43 5.82 14.66
CA GLN A 238 5.33 5.08 15.56
C GLN A 238 4.96 3.59 15.63
N ARG A 239 3.67 3.30 15.77
CA ARG A 239 3.14 1.92 15.78
C ARG A 239 3.39 1.19 14.47
N ALA A 240 3.08 1.81 13.35
CA ALA A 240 3.27 1.22 12.04
C ALA A 240 4.75 1.03 11.68
N CYS A 241 5.63 2.00 11.99
CA CYS A 241 7.08 1.86 11.83
C CYS A 241 7.64 0.69 12.64
N ARG A 242 7.17 0.51 13.89
CA ARG A 242 7.56 -0.64 14.72
C ARG A 242 7.18 -1.97 14.04
N LEU A 243 5.95 -2.08 13.51
CA LEU A 243 5.52 -3.29 12.82
C LEU A 243 6.38 -3.56 11.59
N VAL A 244 6.62 -2.58 10.73
CA VAL A 244 7.49 -2.72 9.56
C VAL A 244 8.91 -3.16 9.97
N HIS A 245 9.45 -2.61 11.06
CA HIS A 245 10.74 -3.06 11.59
C HIS A 245 10.69 -4.51 12.09
N LEU A 246 9.58 -4.92 12.70
CA LEU A 246 9.37 -6.28 13.17
C LEU A 246 9.37 -7.30 12.02
N ASP A 247 8.90 -6.96 10.82
CA ASP A 247 9.06 -7.83 9.63
C ASP A 247 10.53 -8.25 9.44
N THR A 248 11.44 -7.27 9.49
CA THR A 248 12.88 -7.52 9.31
C THR A 248 13.40 -8.52 10.34
N HIS A 249 13.00 -8.37 11.61
CA HIS A 249 13.40 -9.28 12.68
C HIS A 249 12.78 -10.68 12.52
N LEU A 250 11.50 -10.76 12.17
CA LEU A 250 10.82 -12.03 11.95
C LEU A 250 11.43 -12.80 10.77
N ARG A 251 11.71 -12.12 9.65
CA ARG A 251 12.39 -12.71 8.49
C ARG A 251 13.81 -13.16 8.84
N ALA A 252 14.59 -12.32 9.54
CA ALA A 252 15.94 -12.66 9.97
C ALA A 252 15.97 -13.87 10.92
N ALA A 253 15.02 -13.96 11.85
CA ALA A 253 14.87 -15.10 12.76
C ALA A 253 14.41 -16.37 12.02
N ALA A 254 13.56 -16.24 11.00
CA ALA A 254 13.07 -17.34 10.19
C ALA A 254 14.12 -17.91 9.23
N GLU A 255 15.03 -17.07 8.74
CA GLU A 255 15.95 -17.44 7.66
C GLU A 255 16.85 -18.65 7.96
N PRO A 256 17.53 -18.76 9.12
CA PRO A 256 18.42 -19.88 9.42
C PRO A 256 17.70 -21.20 9.67
N LEU A 257 16.36 -21.20 9.77
CA LEU A 257 15.59 -22.41 10.01
C LEU A 257 15.56 -23.30 8.75
N PRO A 258 15.78 -24.62 8.91
CA PRO A 258 15.89 -25.54 7.79
C PRO A 258 14.54 -25.73 7.08
N ARG A 259 14.60 -26.21 5.84
CA ARG A 259 13.44 -26.85 5.21
C ARG A 259 13.30 -28.28 5.72
N GLN A 260 12.09 -28.81 5.70
CA GLN A 260 11.84 -30.22 5.97
C GLN A 260 12.39 -31.09 4.82
N PRO A 261 12.62 -32.40 5.05
CA PRO A 261 13.17 -33.31 4.03
C PRO A 261 12.32 -33.41 2.76
N ASP A 262 11.01 -33.16 2.85
CA ASP A 262 10.07 -33.11 1.73
C ASP A 262 10.10 -31.78 0.95
N GLY A 263 11.00 -30.87 1.32
CA GLY A 263 11.17 -29.55 0.70
C GLY A 263 10.24 -28.47 1.25
N THR A 264 9.32 -28.79 2.17
CA THR A 264 8.43 -27.80 2.79
C THR A 264 9.15 -26.94 3.83
N LEU A 265 8.62 -25.75 4.14
CA LEU A 265 9.20 -24.90 5.18
C LEU A 265 9.00 -25.53 6.56
N ALA A 266 10.01 -25.48 7.43
CA ALA A 266 9.80 -25.81 8.84
C ALA A 266 8.68 -24.94 9.43
N ARG A 267 7.93 -25.50 10.40
CA ARG A 267 6.73 -24.87 10.96
C ARG A 267 7.01 -23.50 11.57
N MET A 268 8.10 -23.39 12.34
CA MET A 268 8.54 -22.10 12.88
C MET A 268 8.91 -21.11 11.77
N LYS A 269 9.58 -21.55 10.70
CA LYS A 269 9.90 -20.71 9.54
C LYS A 269 8.63 -20.18 8.87
N LEU A 270 7.65 -21.05 8.63
CA LEU A 270 6.35 -20.69 8.08
C LEU A 270 5.62 -19.67 8.96
N LEU A 271 5.57 -19.91 10.27
CA LEU A 271 4.87 -19.06 11.23
C LEU A 271 5.46 -17.65 11.27
N LEU A 272 6.79 -17.54 11.42
CA LEU A 272 7.49 -16.26 11.46
C LEU A 272 7.38 -15.52 10.12
N SER A 273 7.49 -16.24 9.00
CA SER A 273 7.39 -15.64 7.66
C SER A 273 5.98 -15.11 7.39
N ALA A 274 4.94 -15.85 7.77
CA ALA A 274 3.55 -15.42 7.61
C ALA A 274 3.24 -14.13 8.38
N HIS A 275 3.75 -13.99 9.60
CA HIS A 275 3.56 -12.77 10.41
C HIS A 275 4.48 -11.62 9.97
N GLY A 276 5.67 -11.91 9.44
CA GLY A 276 6.52 -10.90 8.79
C GLY A 276 5.80 -10.27 7.61
N MET A 277 5.21 -11.08 6.73
CA MET A 277 4.41 -10.58 5.59
C MET A 277 3.26 -9.65 6.02
N LEU A 278 2.59 -9.92 7.15
CA LEU A 278 1.55 -9.01 7.68
C LEU A 278 2.09 -7.62 7.99
N CYS A 279 3.30 -7.57 8.54
CA CYS A 279 3.96 -6.33 8.90
C CYS A 279 4.44 -5.58 7.64
N ASP A 280 4.97 -6.32 6.67
CA ASP A 280 5.42 -5.84 5.36
C ASP A 280 4.28 -5.19 4.56
N ASP A 281 3.04 -5.68 4.70
CA ASP A 281 1.83 -5.10 4.07
C ASP A 281 1.63 -3.60 4.43
N LEU A 282 2.26 -3.10 5.50
CA LEU A 282 2.21 -1.69 5.92
C LEU A 282 3.37 -0.84 5.36
N GLU A 283 4.43 -1.44 4.81
CA GLU A 283 5.69 -0.76 4.45
C GLU A 283 5.48 0.42 3.49
N SER A 284 4.67 0.21 2.44
CA SER A 284 4.40 1.24 1.44
C SER A 284 3.63 2.44 2.03
N ALA A 285 2.73 2.20 2.99
CA ALA A 285 1.98 3.27 3.65
C ALA A 285 2.88 4.03 4.63
N VAL A 286 3.70 3.31 5.40
CA VAL A 286 4.69 3.88 6.31
C VAL A 286 5.69 4.75 5.55
N THR A 287 6.28 4.25 4.47
CA THR A 287 7.26 5.01 3.66
C THR A 287 6.68 6.33 3.13
N GLU A 288 5.42 6.31 2.69
CA GLU A 288 4.76 7.48 2.14
C GLU A 288 4.41 8.51 3.22
N LEU A 289 3.90 8.04 4.36
CA LEU A 289 3.50 8.90 5.49
C LEU A 289 4.69 9.40 6.30
N ASP A 290 5.78 8.64 6.41
CA ASP A 290 7.02 9.07 7.05
C ASP A 290 7.69 10.21 6.29
N ALA A 291 7.75 10.09 4.96
CA ALA A 291 8.24 11.17 4.11
C ALA A 291 7.38 12.43 4.22
N MET A 292 6.06 12.28 4.44
CA MET A 292 5.16 13.41 4.64
C MET A 292 5.34 14.05 6.01
N TRP A 293 5.42 13.22 7.06
CA TRP A 293 5.70 13.64 8.43
C TRP A 293 7.00 14.44 8.54
N ALA A 294 8.07 13.98 7.87
CA ALA A 294 9.36 14.64 7.89
C ALA A 294 9.36 16.04 7.24
N LEU A 295 8.41 16.31 6.34
CA LEU A 295 8.31 17.58 5.62
C LEU A 295 7.40 18.59 6.31
N GLU A 296 6.53 18.13 7.20
CA GLU A 296 5.50 18.96 7.83
C GLU A 296 5.90 19.30 9.26
N THR A 297 5.66 20.55 9.68
CA THR A 297 5.85 20.93 11.08
C THR A 297 4.66 20.40 11.87
N VAL A 298 4.79 19.18 12.38
CA VAL A 298 3.76 18.57 13.22
C VAL A 298 3.82 19.18 14.61
N LEU A 299 2.74 19.84 15.02
CA LEU A 299 2.57 20.37 16.38
C LEU A 299 1.63 19.51 17.23
N ASP A 300 0.74 18.77 16.57
CA ASP A 300 -0.25 17.87 17.14
C ASP A 300 -0.33 16.60 16.28
N SER A 301 0.15 15.49 16.83
CA SER A 301 0.18 14.18 16.17
C SER A 301 -1.22 13.66 15.85
N ALA A 302 -2.19 13.87 16.75
CA ALA A 302 -3.54 13.34 16.58
C ALA A 302 -4.30 14.06 15.46
N ALA A 303 -4.16 15.39 15.40
CA ALA A 303 -4.72 16.19 14.32
C ALA A 303 -4.09 15.82 12.97
N TRP A 304 -2.76 15.62 12.93
CA TRP A 304 -2.05 15.18 11.73
C TRP A 304 -2.56 13.79 11.28
N GLU A 305 -2.66 12.83 12.20
CA GLU A 305 -3.18 11.50 11.85
C GLU A 305 -4.62 11.54 11.33
N GLN A 306 -5.47 12.41 11.86
CA GLN A 306 -6.84 12.56 11.37
C GLN A 306 -6.86 13.06 9.92
N GLN A 307 -5.90 13.89 9.54
CA GLN A 307 -5.80 14.45 8.20
C GLN A 307 -5.14 13.48 7.19
N HIS A 308 -4.22 12.64 7.65
CA HIS A 308 -3.33 11.89 6.75
C HIS A 308 -3.50 10.37 6.80
N VAL A 309 -4.06 9.81 7.88
CA VAL A 309 -4.16 8.35 8.06
C VAL A 309 -5.61 7.88 7.91
N PRO A 310 -5.95 7.17 6.82
CA PRO A 310 -7.32 6.70 6.61
C PRO A 310 -7.78 5.73 7.70
N PRO A 311 -9.08 5.73 8.08
CA PRO A 311 -9.64 4.80 9.06
C PRO A 311 -9.37 3.33 8.74
N LEU A 312 -9.41 2.94 7.45
CA LEU A 312 -9.09 1.59 7.01
C LEU A 312 -7.64 1.20 7.30
N LEU A 313 -6.72 2.14 7.16
CA LEU A 313 -5.30 1.90 7.46
C LEU A 313 -5.08 1.75 8.97
N LYS A 314 -5.80 2.54 9.80
CA LYS A 314 -5.82 2.36 11.25
C LYS A 314 -6.38 0.98 11.64
N GLN A 315 -7.46 0.53 10.99
CA GLN A 315 -8.05 -0.78 11.20
C GLN A 315 -7.08 -1.91 10.82
N GLN A 316 -6.45 -1.83 9.65
CA GLN A 316 -5.43 -2.80 9.21
C GLN A 316 -4.29 -2.88 10.23
N THR A 317 -3.76 -1.74 10.67
CA THR A 317 -2.66 -1.67 11.64
C THR A 317 -3.05 -2.35 12.96
N ALA A 318 -4.23 -2.03 13.51
CA ALA A 318 -4.71 -2.66 14.74
C ALA A 318 -4.93 -4.18 14.60
N ALA A 319 -5.38 -4.65 13.43
CA ALA A 319 -5.53 -6.09 13.17
C ALA A 319 -4.17 -6.79 13.09
N VAL A 320 -3.16 -6.16 12.49
CA VAL A 320 -1.78 -6.66 12.43
C VAL A 320 -1.19 -6.74 13.84
N GLU A 321 -1.33 -5.70 14.66
CA GLU A 321 -0.88 -5.73 16.06
C GLU A 321 -1.49 -6.89 16.84
N ALA A 322 -2.81 -7.08 16.74
CA ALA A 322 -3.48 -8.18 17.42
C ALA A 322 -2.93 -9.56 16.99
N ALA A 323 -2.65 -9.75 15.69
CA ALA A 323 -2.04 -10.99 15.19
C ALA A 323 -0.60 -11.17 15.69
N ILE A 324 0.17 -10.08 15.82
CA ILE A 324 1.52 -10.11 16.40
C ILE A 324 1.47 -10.43 17.90
N ASP A 325 0.51 -9.90 18.64
CA ASP A 325 0.33 -10.20 20.07
C ASP A 325 -0.08 -11.67 20.29
N GLU A 326 -0.92 -12.23 19.42
CA GLU A 326 -1.25 -13.66 19.38
C GLU A 326 0.01 -14.51 19.14
N LEU A 327 0.84 -14.14 18.17
CA LEU A 327 2.13 -14.79 17.91
C LEU A 327 3.05 -14.69 19.14
N ALA A 328 3.23 -13.50 19.71
CA ALA A 328 4.12 -13.27 20.83
C ALA A 328 3.72 -14.12 22.06
N THR A 329 2.42 -14.22 22.34
CA THR A 329 1.87 -15.07 23.41
C THR A 329 2.22 -16.54 23.18
N PHE A 330 1.99 -17.04 21.96
CA PHE A 330 2.34 -18.41 21.59
C PHE A 330 3.85 -18.67 21.75
N LEU A 331 4.68 -17.77 21.22
CA LEU A 331 6.14 -17.88 21.30
C LEU A 331 6.67 -17.86 22.74
N HIS A 332 6.04 -17.07 23.63
CA HIS A 332 6.35 -17.07 25.06
C HIS A 332 6.12 -18.45 25.70
N HIS A 333 4.97 -19.06 25.44
CA HIS A 333 4.66 -20.41 25.96
C HIS A 333 5.69 -21.45 25.52
N LEU A 334 6.17 -21.39 24.27
CA LEU A 334 7.23 -22.31 23.79
C LEU A 334 8.56 -22.18 24.55
N LEU A 335 8.84 -21.03 25.13
CA LEU A 335 10.04 -20.79 25.92
C LEU A 335 9.85 -21.20 27.39
N ASP A 336 8.65 -21.03 27.95
CA ASP A 336 8.35 -21.33 29.36
C ASP A 336 8.13 -22.83 29.62
N ASP A 337 7.47 -23.56 28.70
CA ASP A 337 7.27 -25.01 28.78
C ASP A 337 8.58 -25.82 28.63
N ALA A 338 9.68 -25.14 28.31
CA ALA A 338 11.01 -25.72 28.13
C ALA A 338 11.94 -25.53 29.34
N ARG A 339 11.43 -25.11 30.51
CA ARG A 339 12.22 -25.14 31.75
C ARG A 339 12.36 -26.60 32.22
N PRO A 340 13.61 -27.09 32.39
CA PRO A 340 13.89 -28.50 32.69
C PRO A 340 13.33 -28.99 34.02
#